data_AF-A0A7C4XUM4-F1
#
_entry.id   AF-A0A7C4XUM4-F1
#
_cell.length_a   1.000
_cell.length_b   1.000
_cell.length_c   1.000
_cell.angle_alpha   90.00
_cell.angle_beta   90.00
_cell.angle_gamma   90.00
#
_symmetry.space_group_name_H-M   'P 1'
#
loop_
_entity.id
_entity.type
_entity.pdbx_description
1 polymer ?
#
loop_
_entity_poly.entity_id
_entity_poly.type
_entity_poly.pdbx_seq_one_letter_code
_entity_poly.pdbx_strand_id
1 'polypeptide(L)'
;MGVASSTVGALISPYTESEESRTNARLLQRSAAPIRVAGEKRSFDVIVNTISPDELFERCHGELKYIGRDFHRIVFPTEHVFPEHVYFLYYANDEAFTRLVEYKKFTHHKSPTSLVGMEVPSRNGKHYPLPFRSEQELARRYFAMMGEHVYSIGRNGSYRYGLDIDDCIEQAMMMAEQVKAGGGDYPVPLEQWR
;
A
#
# COMPACT_ATOMS: atom_id res chain seq x y z
N MET A 1 -3.09 25.02 16.82
CA MET A 1 -1.83 24.66 16.12
C MET A 1 -2.20 23.74 14.98
N GLY A 2 -2.18 24.25 13.74
CA GLY A 2 -2.47 23.44 12.56
C GLY A 2 -1.36 22.43 12.35
N VAL A 3 -1.71 21.14 12.30
CA VAL A 3 -0.78 20.12 11.82
C VAL A 3 -0.49 20.47 10.37
N ALA A 4 0.76 20.82 10.05
CA ALA A 4 1.16 21.01 8.67
C ALA A 4 0.79 19.74 7.92
N SER A 5 -0.19 19.84 7.01
CA SER A 5 -0.52 18.75 6.11
C SER A 5 0.78 18.39 5.39
N SER A 6 1.24 17.15 5.57
CA SER A 6 2.37 16.63 4.80
C SER A 6 2.10 16.89 3.32
N THR A 7 3.11 17.26 2.53
CA THR A 7 2.96 17.62 1.11
C THR A 7 2.12 16.60 0.32
N VAL A 8 2.25 15.30 0.66
CA VAL A 8 1.45 14.21 0.07
C VAL A 8 -0.02 14.26 0.50
N GLY A 9 -0.30 14.52 1.78
CA GLY A 9 -1.68 14.67 2.27
C GLY A 9 -2.44 15.79 1.58
N ALA A 10 -1.77 16.92 1.29
CA ALA A 10 -2.35 18.02 0.53
C ALA A 10 -2.64 17.65 -0.95
N LEU A 11 -1.82 16.77 -1.55
CA LEU A 11 -2.04 16.29 -2.93
C LEU A 11 -3.21 15.31 -3.04
N ILE A 12 -3.45 14.50 -2.01
CA ILE A 12 -4.51 13.48 -2.01
C ILE A 12 -5.86 14.07 -1.57
N SER A 13 -5.86 15.05 -0.66
CA SER A 13 -7.08 15.63 -0.06
C SER A 13 -8.18 15.95 -1.08
N PRO A 14 -7.91 16.63 -2.21
CA PRO A 14 -8.95 17.00 -3.18
C PRO A 14 -9.70 15.82 -3.80
N TYR A 15 -9.11 14.62 -3.77
CA TYR A 15 -9.69 13.39 -4.34
C TYR A 15 -10.50 12.57 -3.33
N THR A 16 -10.59 13.01 -2.06
CA THR A 16 -11.21 12.24 -0.97
C THR A 16 -12.44 12.91 -0.35
N GLU A 17 -12.81 14.11 -0.81
CA GLU A 17 -13.84 14.95 -0.17
C GLU A 17 -15.30 14.53 -0.45
N SER A 18 -15.53 13.62 -1.39
CA SER A 18 -16.89 13.18 -1.79
C SER A 18 -17.26 11.74 -1.39
N GLU A 19 -16.50 11.08 -0.52
CA GLU A 19 -16.69 9.65 -0.22
C GLU A 19 -17.11 9.36 1.23
N GLU A 20 -18.01 8.39 1.39
CA GLU A 20 -18.38 7.84 2.69
C GLU A 20 -17.35 6.77 3.11
N SER A 21 -16.49 7.09 4.09
CA SER A 21 -15.49 6.15 4.60
C SER A 21 -16.09 5.19 5.63
N ARG A 22 -16.00 3.88 5.37
CA ARG A 22 -16.38 2.81 6.31
C ARG A 22 -15.30 1.72 6.34
N THR A 23 -14.79 1.38 7.53
CA THR A 23 -13.82 0.29 7.76
C THR A 23 -14.50 -1.09 7.89
N ASN A 24 -13.75 -2.18 7.64
CA ASN A 24 -14.14 -3.60 7.81
C ASN A 24 -15.11 -4.20 6.75
N ALA A 25 -14.70 -4.20 5.47
CA ALA A 25 -15.38 -4.91 4.37
C ALA A 25 -14.78 -6.31 4.11
N ARG A 26 -15.60 -7.31 3.74
CA ARG A 26 -15.21 -8.70 3.47
C ARG A 26 -15.96 -9.30 2.27
N LEU A 27 -15.31 -10.09 1.42
CA LEU A 27 -15.97 -10.86 0.37
C LEU A 27 -16.46 -12.20 0.91
N LEU A 28 -17.70 -12.57 0.59
CA LEU A 28 -18.31 -13.77 1.15
C LEU A 28 -18.15 -15.04 0.31
N GLN A 29 -17.82 -14.96 -0.98
CA GLN A 29 -17.70 -16.14 -1.84
C GLN A 29 -17.20 -15.77 -3.25
N ARG A 30 -16.82 -16.81 -4.00
CA ARG A 30 -16.38 -16.75 -5.40
C ARG A 30 -17.52 -16.24 -6.30
N SER A 31 -17.22 -15.28 -7.17
CA SER A 31 -18.12 -14.63 -8.15
C SER A 31 -19.22 -13.73 -7.56
N ALA A 32 -19.19 -12.44 -7.94
CA ALA A 32 -20.26 -11.41 -7.88
C ALA A 32 -21.34 -11.53 -6.79
N ALA A 33 -20.99 -11.99 -5.59
CA ALA A 33 -21.90 -12.21 -4.48
C ALA A 33 -21.89 -11.01 -3.54
N PRO A 34 -22.96 -10.79 -2.75
CA PRO A 34 -23.00 -9.71 -1.78
C PRO A 34 -21.82 -9.81 -0.81
N ILE A 35 -21.07 -8.72 -0.69
CA ILE A 35 -19.98 -8.58 0.28
C ILE A 35 -20.57 -8.35 1.67
N ARG A 36 -19.90 -8.83 2.71
CA ARG A 36 -20.23 -8.44 4.09
C ARG A 36 -19.45 -7.19 4.46
N VAL A 37 -20.13 -6.06 4.60
CA VAL A 37 -19.57 -4.86 5.21
C VAL A 37 -20.17 -4.74 6.61
N ALA A 38 -19.32 -4.75 7.65
CA ALA A 38 -19.77 -4.68 9.05
C ALA A 38 -20.85 -5.71 9.43
N GLY A 39 -20.81 -6.91 8.83
CA GLY A 39 -21.76 -8.00 9.10
C GLY A 39 -23.03 -8.00 8.23
N GLU A 40 -23.29 -6.91 7.50
CA GLU A 40 -24.42 -6.78 6.58
C GLU A 40 -24.05 -7.18 5.16
N LYS A 41 -24.93 -7.91 4.48
CA LYS A 41 -24.79 -8.21 3.06
C LYS A 41 -25.09 -6.96 2.23
N ARG A 42 -24.17 -6.59 1.34
CA ARG A 42 -24.32 -5.47 0.40
C ARG A 42 -23.86 -5.89 -1.00
N SER A 43 -24.53 -5.39 -2.02
CA SER A 43 -24.16 -5.58 -3.43
C SER A 43 -23.59 -4.28 -4.00
N PHE A 44 -22.63 -4.40 -4.90
CA PHE A 44 -21.99 -3.29 -5.61
C PHE A 44 -21.79 -3.71 -7.06
N ASP A 45 -21.81 -2.73 -7.97
CA ASP A 45 -21.55 -2.97 -9.39
C ASP A 45 -20.07 -3.28 -9.65
N VAL A 46 -19.18 -2.64 -8.88
CA VAL A 46 -17.72 -2.81 -8.95
C VAL A 46 -17.15 -2.83 -7.54
N ILE A 47 -16.17 -3.71 -7.31
CA ILE A 47 -15.43 -3.79 -6.05
C ILE A 47 -13.95 -3.57 -6.34
N VAL A 48 -13.33 -2.63 -5.62
CA VAL A 48 -11.90 -2.35 -5.73
C VAL A 48 -11.23 -2.71 -4.41
N ASN A 49 -10.40 -3.74 -4.44
CA ASN A 49 -9.57 -4.18 -3.32
C ASN A 49 -8.19 -3.53 -3.40
N THR A 50 -7.77 -2.85 -2.34
CA THR A 50 -6.41 -2.28 -2.21
C THR A 50 -5.61 -2.89 -1.06
N ILE A 51 -6.23 -3.80 -0.28
CA ILE A 51 -5.60 -4.54 0.82
C ILE A 51 -5.10 -5.90 0.36
N SER A 52 -4.45 -6.66 1.25
CA SER A 52 -3.94 -7.98 0.91
C SER A 52 -5.06 -8.94 0.46
N PRO A 53 -4.88 -9.69 -0.65
CA PRO A 53 -5.88 -10.64 -1.13
C PRO A 53 -6.24 -11.73 -0.13
N ASP A 54 -5.31 -12.14 0.74
CA ASP A 54 -5.55 -13.18 1.74
C ASP A 54 -6.59 -12.75 2.79
N GLU A 55 -6.55 -11.48 3.21
CA GLU A 55 -7.47 -10.89 4.19
C GLU A 55 -8.91 -10.89 3.69
N LEU A 56 -9.09 -10.64 2.39
CA LEU A 56 -10.39 -10.60 1.74
C LEU A 56 -11.13 -11.94 1.80
N PHE A 57 -10.39 -13.04 1.88
CA PHE A 57 -10.89 -14.42 1.91
C PHE A 57 -10.50 -15.16 3.20
N GLU A 58 -10.32 -14.42 4.30
CA GLU A 58 -10.05 -14.98 5.63
C GLU A 58 -8.88 -15.99 5.67
N ARG A 59 -7.87 -15.77 4.82
CA ARG A 59 -6.66 -16.60 4.73
C ARG A 59 -6.96 -18.07 4.43
N CYS A 60 -8.01 -18.36 3.66
CA CYS A 60 -8.45 -19.74 3.39
C CYS A 60 -7.41 -20.63 2.67
N HIS A 61 -6.38 -20.05 2.04
CA HIS A 61 -5.24 -20.75 1.43
C HIS A 61 -3.91 -20.54 2.18
N GLY A 62 -3.94 -19.86 3.33
CA GLY A 62 -2.77 -19.45 4.11
C GLY A 62 -2.48 -17.94 4.01
N GLU A 63 -1.64 -17.43 4.92
CA GLU A 63 -1.27 -16.02 4.93
C GLU A 63 -0.23 -15.70 3.85
N LEU A 64 -0.46 -14.61 3.11
CA LEU A 64 0.52 -14.01 2.23
C LEU A 64 1.58 -13.29 3.07
N LYS A 65 2.85 -13.54 2.78
CA LYS A 65 3.93 -12.98 3.60
C LYS A 65 4.29 -11.56 3.19
N TYR A 66 4.69 -10.78 4.18
CA TYR A 66 5.15 -9.41 4.01
C TYR A 66 6.39 -9.17 4.86
N ILE A 67 7.16 -8.16 4.49
CA ILE A 67 8.12 -7.53 5.38
C ILE A 67 7.68 -6.09 5.66
N GLY A 68 7.90 -5.64 6.89
CA GLY A 68 7.67 -4.27 7.30
C GLY A 68 8.92 -3.63 7.84
N ARG A 69 8.73 -2.49 8.51
CA ARG A 69 9.82 -1.69 9.08
C ARG A 69 9.33 -1.04 10.35
N ASP A 70 10.13 -1.14 11.39
CA ASP A 70 9.95 -0.36 12.61
C ASP A 70 10.61 1.00 12.41
N PHE A 71 9.85 2.07 12.72
CA PHE A 71 10.26 3.45 12.50
C PHE A 71 10.57 4.15 13.82
N HIS A 72 11.85 4.41 14.06
CA HIS A 72 12.32 5.09 15.26
C HIS A 72 12.55 6.57 14.95
N ARG A 73 11.81 7.44 15.64
CA ARG A 73 11.86 8.90 15.48
C ARG A 73 12.88 9.48 16.46
N ILE A 74 13.86 10.20 15.95
CA ILE A 74 14.88 10.88 16.75
C ILE A 74 14.86 12.36 16.39
N VAL A 75 14.68 13.23 17.39
CA VAL A 75 14.71 14.68 17.20
C VAL A 75 16.04 15.23 17.69
N PHE A 76 16.79 15.85 16.80
CA PHE A 76 18.06 16.47 17.12
C PHE A 76 17.89 17.98 17.34
N PRO A 77 18.56 18.56 18.36
CA PRO A 77 18.52 20.00 18.64
C PRO A 77 19.49 20.78 17.74
N THR A 78 19.50 20.48 16.45
CA THR A 78 20.27 21.19 15.41
C THR A 78 19.43 21.28 14.14
N GLU A 79 19.68 22.31 13.33
CA GLU A 79 18.94 22.55 12.10
C GLU A 79 19.21 21.48 11.05
N HIS A 80 20.46 21.00 10.93
CA HIS A 80 20.88 19.96 9.98
C HIS A 80 21.73 18.90 10.67
N VAL A 81 21.42 17.63 10.43
CA VAL A 81 22.16 16.48 10.97
C VAL A 81 23.05 15.85 9.91
N PHE A 82 22.58 15.71 8.67
CA PHE A 82 23.35 15.12 7.57
C PHE A 82 24.07 16.18 6.74
N PRO A 83 25.16 15.83 6.02
CA PRO A 83 25.82 16.73 5.07
C PRO A 83 24.85 17.28 4.03
N GLU A 84 24.99 18.54 3.60
CA GLU A 84 24.01 19.31 2.82
C GLU A 84 23.20 18.49 1.80
N HIS A 85 23.87 17.83 0.85
CA HIS A 85 23.22 17.07 -0.24
C HIS A 85 22.95 15.59 0.06
N VAL A 86 23.01 15.18 1.33
CA VAL A 86 22.77 13.80 1.78
C VAL A 86 21.46 13.71 2.52
N TYR A 87 20.55 12.91 2.00
CA TYR A 87 19.18 12.76 2.51
C TYR A 87 18.98 11.40 3.20
N PHE A 88 19.62 10.37 2.65
CA PHE A 88 19.62 9.00 3.14
C PHE A 88 21.05 8.59 3.47
N LEU A 89 21.22 7.91 4.59
CA LEU A 89 22.45 7.18 4.92
C LEU A 89 22.10 5.71 4.99
N TYR A 90 22.79 4.88 4.20
CA TYR A 90 22.61 3.43 4.18
C TYR A 90 23.73 2.75 4.96
N TYR A 91 23.37 1.75 5.75
CA TYR A 91 24.30 0.99 6.58
C TYR A 91 24.15 -0.49 6.22
N ALA A 92 25.22 -1.08 5.70
CA ALA A 92 25.28 -2.48 5.26
C ALA A 92 26.15 -3.36 6.18
N ASN A 93 26.48 -2.83 7.36
CA ASN A 93 27.30 -3.51 8.37
C ASN A 93 26.40 -4.33 9.32
N ASP A 94 26.88 -4.60 10.54
CA ASP A 94 26.19 -5.42 11.55
C ASP A 94 25.07 -4.68 12.32
N GLU A 95 24.77 -3.44 11.95
CA GLU A 95 23.73 -2.65 12.59
C GLU A 95 22.34 -3.23 12.30
N ALA A 96 21.45 -3.19 13.29
CA ALA A 96 20.08 -3.66 13.11
C ALA A 96 19.27 -2.79 12.13
N PHE A 97 19.59 -1.50 12.05
CA PHE A 97 18.95 -0.57 11.12
C PHE A 97 19.65 -0.58 9.77
N THR A 98 18.87 -0.37 8.70
CA THR A 98 19.39 -0.38 7.33
C THR A 98 19.62 1.01 6.77
N ARG A 99 18.90 2.01 7.27
CA ARG A 99 19.06 3.40 6.85
C ARG A 99 18.60 4.42 7.89
N LEU A 100 19.16 5.61 7.77
CA LEU A 100 18.70 6.83 8.44
C LEU A 100 18.22 7.85 7.40
N VAL A 101 17.17 8.61 7.72
CA VAL A 101 16.52 9.57 6.82
C VAL A 101 16.31 10.91 7.52
N GLU A 102 16.80 12.01 6.95
CA GLU A 102 16.55 13.37 7.47
C GLU A 102 15.37 14.01 6.72
N TYR A 103 14.17 13.95 7.30
CA TYR A 103 12.91 14.25 6.59
C TYR A 103 12.78 15.69 6.11
N LYS A 104 13.36 16.65 6.84
CA LYS A 104 13.26 18.07 6.47
C LYS A 104 14.00 18.40 5.17
N LYS A 105 14.96 17.56 4.75
CA LYS A 105 15.64 17.73 3.47
C LYS A 105 14.72 17.47 2.28
N PHE A 106 13.82 16.50 2.37
CA PHE A 106 12.81 16.23 1.34
C PHE A 106 11.64 17.22 1.37
N THR A 107 11.20 17.55 2.57
CA THR A 107 10.00 18.38 2.77
C THR A 107 10.29 19.87 2.71
N HIS A 108 11.57 20.26 2.70
CA HIS A 108 12.05 21.64 2.81
C HIS A 108 11.48 22.40 4.03
N HIS A 109 11.10 21.66 5.08
CA HIS A 109 10.55 22.21 6.30
C HIS A 109 11.62 22.98 7.09
N LYS A 110 11.34 24.26 7.40
CA LYS A 110 12.24 25.13 8.18
C LYS A 110 11.98 24.99 9.67
N SER A 111 13.00 24.60 10.43
CA SER A 111 12.93 24.40 11.89
C SER A 111 14.35 24.47 12.48
N PRO A 112 14.55 24.98 13.72
CA PRO A 112 15.85 24.90 14.40
C PRO A 112 16.23 23.48 14.84
N THR A 113 15.31 22.51 14.73
CA THR A 113 15.53 21.10 15.04
C THR A 113 15.35 20.21 13.81
N SER A 114 15.84 18.97 13.88
CA SER A 114 15.72 18.02 12.77
C SER A 114 15.16 16.67 13.22
N LEU A 115 14.24 16.12 12.42
CA LEU A 115 13.71 14.76 12.61
C LEU A 115 14.50 13.80 11.72
N VAL A 116 15.22 12.90 12.37
CA VAL A 116 15.85 11.74 11.73
C VAL A 116 15.01 10.50 12.03
N GLY A 117 14.65 9.79 10.97
CA GLY A 117 14.03 8.48 11.07
C GLY A 117 15.07 7.38 10.92
N MET A 118 15.11 6.45 11.87
CA MET A 118 15.89 5.22 11.78
C MET A 118 14.97 4.06 11.45
N GLU A 119 15.32 3.28 10.43
CA GLU A 119 14.49 2.19 9.93
C GLU A 119 15.13 0.82 10.13
N VAL A 120 14.44 -0.02 10.89
CA VAL A 120 14.82 -1.41 11.19
C VAL A 120 13.86 -2.34 10.45
N PRO A 121 14.34 -3.24 9.56
CA PRO A 121 13.48 -4.25 8.96
C PRO A 121 12.79 -5.10 10.04
N SER A 122 11.48 -5.32 9.90
CA SER A 122 10.73 -6.06 10.90
C SER A 122 9.66 -6.94 10.25
N ARG A 123 9.09 -7.85 11.05
CA ARG A 123 7.90 -8.63 10.67
C ARG A 123 6.59 -7.90 11.03
N ASN A 124 6.68 -6.67 11.55
CA ASN A 124 5.52 -5.87 11.91
C ASN A 124 5.03 -5.07 10.70
N GLY A 125 3.73 -5.04 10.49
CA GLY A 125 3.12 -4.34 9.35
C GLY A 125 3.25 -5.10 8.03
N LYS A 126 2.46 -4.68 7.04
CA LYS A 126 2.42 -5.26 5.68
C LYS A 126 2.88 -4.22 4.65
N HIS A 127 4.15 -3.81 4.71
CA HIS A 127 4.65 -2.72 3.86
C HIS A 127 5.09 -3.22 2.47
N TYR A 128 5.72 -4.40 2.41
CA TYR A 128 6.29 -4.94 1.18
C TYR A 128 5.91 -6.42 1.02
N PRO A 129 5.17 -6.78 -0.05
CA PRO A 129 4.96 -8.18 -0.45
C PRO A 129 6.29 -8.90 -0.64
N LEU A 130 6.42 -10.15 -0.20
CA LEU A 130 7.66 -10.90 -0.46
C LEU A 130 7.72 -11.37 -1.92
N PRO A 131 8.79 -11.06 -2.67
CA PRO A 131 8.89 -11.34 -4.11
C PRO A 131 9.30 -12.79 -4.41
N PHE A 132 8.79 -13.77 -3.65
CA PHE A 132 9.08 -15.18 -3.87
C PHE A 132 8.03 -15.82 -4.78
N ARG A 133 8.48 -16.71 -5.68
CA ARG A 133 7.57 -17.42 -6.61
C ARG A 133 6.42 -18.14 -5.90
N SER A 134 6.70 -18.78 -4.77
CA SER A 134 5.70 -19.48 -3.96
C SER A 134 4.62 -18.56 -3.40
N GLU A 135 5.01 -17.35 -2.95
CA GLU A 135 4.07 -16.33 -2.48
C GLU A 135 3.25 -15.75 -3.63
N GLN A 136 3.86 -15.56 -4.79
CA GLN A 136 3.16 -15.14 -6.02
C GLN A 136 2.14 -16.18 -6.49
N GLU A 137 2.49 -17.46 -6.44
CA GLU A 137 1.57 -18.56 -6.72
C GLU A 137 0.42 -18.63 -5.71
N LEU A 138 0.68 -18.39 -4.43
CA LEU A 138 -0.38 -18.28 -3.42
C LEU A 138 -1.31 -17.10 -3.71
N ALA A 139 -0.78 -15.93 -4.07
CA ALA A 139 -1.58 -14.77 -4.44
C ALA A 139 -2.48 -15.05 -5.65
N ARG A 140 -1.98 -15.78 -6.66
CA ARG A 140 -2.80 -16.21 -7.82
C ARG A 140 -3.98 -17.09 -7.42
N ARG A 141 -3.84 -17.94 -6.40
CA ARG A 141 -4.98 -18.73 -5.88
C ARG A 141 -6.08 -17.82 -5.32
N TYR A 142 -5.72 -16.74 -4.67
CA TYR A 142 -6.67 -15.73 -4.20
C TYR A 142 -7.28 -14.92 -5.34
N PHE A 143 -6.49 -14.49 -6.33
CA PHE A 143 -7.01 -13.79 -7.50
C PHE A 143 -8.03 -14.64 -8.28
N ALA A 144 -7.79 -15.95 -8.40
CA ALA A 144 -8.74 -16.88 -9.02
C ALA A 144 -10.06 -17.04 -8.24
N MET A 145 -10.15 -16.55 -6.99
CA MET A 145 -11.40 -16.51 -6.22
C MET A 145 -12.19 -15.23 -6.42
N MET A 146 -11.56 -14.18 -6.96
CA MET A 146 -12.22 -12.91 -7.22
C MET A 146 -13.15 -13.06 -8.43
N GLY A 147 -14.36 -12.52 -8.29
CA GLY A 147 -15.38 -12.58 -9.33
C GLY A 147 -15.17 -11.56 -10.43
N GLU A 148 -16.07 -11.59 -11.42
CA GLU A 148 -16.24 -10.50 -12.37
C GLU A 148 -16.43 -9.17 -11.62
N HIS A 149 -15.90 -8.09 -12.19
CA HIS A 149 -15.96 -6.73 -11.64
C HIS A 149 -15.32 -6.54 -10.26
N VAL A 150 -14.50 -7.51 -9.81
CA VAL A 150 -13.63 -7.36 -8.64
C VAL A 150 -12.21 -7.09 -9.10
N TYR A 151 -11.70 -5.91 -8.79
CA TYR A 151 -10.33 -5.50 -9.07
C TYR A 151 -9.50 -5.55 -7.80
N SER A 152 -8.21 -5.85 -7.94
CA SER A 152 -7.24 -5.87 -6.86
C SER A 152 -6.00 -5.10 -7.27
N ILE A 153 -5.88 -3.86 -6.79
CA ILE A 153 -4.91 -2.87 -7.26
C ILE A 153 -4.00 -2.35 -6.15
N GLY A 154 -2.95 -1.65 -6.54
CA GLY A 154 -1.93 -1.12 -5.63
C GLY A 154 -0.99 -2.20 -5.12
N ARG A 155 0.07 -1.79 -4.41
CA ARG A 155 1.14 -2.69 -3.93
C ARG A 155 0.63 -3.93 -3.21
N ASN A 156 -0.28 -3.75 -2.24
CA ASN A 156 -0.80 -4.86 -1.44
C ASN A 156 -1.89 -5.63 -2.14
N GLY A 157 -2.83 -4.95 -2.82
CA GLY A 157 -3.90 -5.59 -3.60
C GLY A 157 -3.39 -6.43 -4.76
N SER A 158 -2.41 -5.95 -5.51
CA SER A 158 -1.78 -6.74 -6.60
C SER A 158 -0.67 -7.68 -6.12
N TYR A 159 -0.32 -7.63 -4.82
CA TYR A 159 0.76 -8.41 -4.21
C TYR A 159 2.09 -8.30 -4.97
N ARG A 160 2.51 -7.07 -5.27
CA ARG A 160 3.73 -6.79 -6.05
C ARG A 160 4.69 -5.89 -5.27
N TYR A 161 5.92 -6.37 -5.07
CA TYR A 161 6.96 -5.61 -4.37
C TYR A 161 7.36 -4.34 -5.11
N GLY A 162 7.60 -4.45 -6.41
CA GLY A 162 8.14 -3.38 -7.26
C GLY A 162 7.11 -2.36 -7.76
N LEU A 163 5.93 -2.30 -7.15
CA LEU A 163 4.92 -1.32 -7.49
C LEU A 163 5.22 -0.01 -6.76
N ASP A 164 5.57 1.04 -7.50
CA ASP A 164 5.74 2.39 -6.98
C ASP A 164 4.47 3.24 -7.15
N ILE A 165 4.52 4.52 -6.76
CA ILE A 165 3.33 5.38 -6.67
C ILE A 165 2.72 5.60 -8.06
N ASP A 166 3.55 5.83 -9.06
CA ASP A 166 3.18 6.00 -10.46
C ASP A 166 2.56 4.73 -11.04
N ASP A 167 3.10 3.55 -10.75
CA ASP A 167 2.49 2.27 -11.15
C ASP A 167 1.09 2.08 -10.53
N CYS A 168 0.91 2.51 -9.28
CA CYS A 168 -0.41 2.45 -8.63
C CYS A 168 -1.41 3.37 -9.32
N ILE A 169 -0.98 4.56 -9.74
CA ILE A 169 -1.82 5.50 -10.52
C ILE A 169 -2.15 4.89 -11.88
N GLU A 170 -1.16 4.30 -12.56
CA GLU A 170 -1.38 3.62 -13.84
C GLU A 170 -2.37 2.46 -13.71
N GLN A 171 -2.25 1.62 -12.68
CA GLN A 171 -3.21 0.56 -12.39
C GLN A 171 -4.63 1.11 -12.20
N ALA A 172 -4.78 2.22 -11.47
CA ALA A 172 -6.09 2.84 -11.25
C ALA A 172 -6.68 3.41 -12.55
N MET A 173 -5.86 4.05 -13.39
CA MET A 173 -6.29 4.55 -14.70
C MET A 173 -6.71 3.41 -15.64
N MET A 174 -5.91 2.34 -15.72
CA MET A 174 -6.22 1.16 -16.53
C MET A 174 -7.51 0.47 -16.06
N MET A 175 -7.68 0.33 -14.75
CA MET A 175 -8.92 -0.20 -14.15
C MET A 175 -10.13 0.64 -14.58
N ALA A 176 -10.03 1.97 -14.51
CA ALA A 176 -11.13 2.85 -14.91
C ALA A 176 -11.54 2.66 -16.37
N GLU A 177 -10.59 2.47 -17.28
CA GLU A 177 -10.88 2.16 -18.69
C GLU A 177 -11.52 0.78 -18.86
N GLN A 178 -11.05 -0.24 -18.13
CA GLN A 178 -11.66 -1.58 -18.14
C GLN A 178 -13.10 -1.54 -17.62
N VAL A 179 -13.37 -0.80 -16.55
CA VAL A 179 -14.73 -0.60 -16.03
C VAL A 179 -15.64 0.05 -17.08
N LYS A 180 -15.17 1.10 -17.77
CA LYS A 180 -15.93 1.74 -18.86
C LYS A 180 -16.19 0.80 -20.04
N ALA A 181 -15.26 -0.10 -20.33
CA ALA A 181 -15.38 -1.12 -21.38
C ALA A 181 -16.26 -2.32 -20.98
N GLY A 182 -16.81 -2.34 -19.76
CA GLY A 182 -17.69 -3.40 -19.27
C GLY A 182 -17.02 -4.50 -18.46
N GLY A 183 -15.76 -4.31 -18.04
CA GLY A 183 -15.03 -5.25 -17.18
C GLY A 183 -13.63 -5.59 -17.68
N GLY A 184 -12.81 -6.17 -16.78
CA GLY A 184 -11.50 -6.74 -17.08
C GLY A 184 -11.52 -8.27 -17.03
N ASP A 185 -10.53 -8.91 -17.64
CA ASP A 185 -10.34 -10.36 -17.69
C ASP A 185 -9.61 -10.94 -16.47
N TYR A 186 -8.99 -10.09 -15.66
CA TYR A 186 -8.22 -10.47 -14.49
C TYR A 186 -8.31 -9.38 -13.40
N PRO A 187 -8.27 -9.73 -12.09
CA PRO A 187 -8.42 -8.74 -11.02
C PRO A 187 -7.32 -7.68 -11.00
N VAL A 188 -6.10 -8.02 -11.42
CA VAL A 188 -4.98 -7.07 -11.57
C VAL A 188 -5.00 -6.49 -13.00
N PRO A 189 -5.31 -5.19 -13.19
CA PRO A 189 -5.62 -4.64 -14.51
C PRO A 189 -4.50 -4.79 -15.55
N LEU A 190 -3.26 -4.51 -15.17
CA LEU A 190 -2.10 -4.48 -16.05
C LEU A 190 -1.41 -5.85 -16.14
N GLU A 191 -1.19 -6.33 -17.36
CA GLU A 191 -0.61 -7.66 -17.62
C GLU A 191 0.79 -7.83 -17.03
N GLN A 192 1.64 -6.81 -17.09
CA GLN A 192 2.99 -6.82 -16.53
C GLN A 192 3.03 -7.10 -15.01
N TRP A 193 1.89 -6.92 -14.33
CA TRP A 193 1.74 -7.14 -12.89
C TRP A 193 0.95 -8.40 -12.55
N ARG A 194 0.62 -9.27 -13.52
CA ARG A 194 -0.08 -10.54 -13.31
C ARG A 194 0.85 -11.68 -12.87
#